data_AF-A0A6I5ZS92-F1
#
_entry.id   AF-A0A6I5ZS92-F1
#
_cell.length_a   1.000
_cell.length_b   1.000
_cell.length_c   1.000
_cell.angle_alpha   90.00
_cell.angle_beta   90.00
_cell.angle_gamma   90.00
#
_symmetry.space_group_name_H-M   'P 1'
#
loop_
_entity.id
_entity.type
_entity.pdbx_description
1 polymer ?
#
loop_
_entity_poly.entity_id
_entity_poly.type
_entity_poly.pdbx_seq_one_letter_code
_entity_poly.pdbx_strand_id
1 'polypeptide(L)'
;MKLWDLLILEARLNEEKENLERLKKTLQARGFWATPQQEISLRQADEFTLRALASVLLDYYTGIDNMFEEIAKAVDGSLPSGQEWHKDLLRQMKLDINGIRPAVIARETFTYLDE
;
A
#
# COMPACT_ATOMS: atom_id res chain seq x y z
N MET A 1 16.12 -18.51 1.30
CA MET A 1 14.70 -18.59 1.71
C MET A 1 14.16 -19.98 1.36
N LYS A 2 13.41 -20.64 2.25
CA LYS A 2 12.82 -21.97 1.97
C LYS A 2 11.51 -21.79 1.20
N LEU A 3 11.07 -22.84 0.49
CA LEU A 3 9.78 -22.83 -0.23
C LEU A 3 8.59 -22.48 0.69
N TRP A 4 8.60 -22.99 1.93
CA TRP A 4 7.57 -22.68 2.91
C TRP A 4 7.49 -21.19 3.29
N ASP A 5 8.64 -20.51 3.40
CA ASP A 5 8.68 -19.07 3.71
C ASP A 5 8.04 -18.26 2.57
N LEU A 6 8.30 -18.66 1.32
CA LEU A 6 7.71 -18.05 0.12
C LEU A 6 6.19 -18.23 0.06
N LEU A 7 5.69 -19.44 0.36
CA LEU A 7 4.25 -19.71 0.36
C LEU A 7 3.52 -18.93 1.45
N ILE A 8 4.15 -18.74 2.62
CA ILE A 8 3.61 -17.91 3.69
C ILE A 8 3.56 -16.44 3.26
N LEU A 9 4.65 -15.93 2.67
CA LEU A 9 4.69 -14.57 2.12
C LEU A 9 3.58 -14.36 1.09
N GLU A 10 3.44 -15.27 0.12
CA GLU A 10 2.38 -15.21 -0.88
C GLU A 10 0.99 -15.17 -0.23
N ALA A 11 0.72 -16.03 0.75
CA ALA A 11 -0.56 -16.05 1.46
C ALA A 11 -0.85 -14.71 2.15
N ARG A 12 0.13 -14.12 2.84
CA ARG A 12 0.00 -12.81 3.51
C ARG A 12 -0.25 -11.68 2.51
N LEU A 13 0.50 -11.65 1.40
CA LEU A 13 0.30 -10.65 0.36
C LEU A 13 -1.08 -10.78 -0.30
N ASN A 14 -1.58 -12.00 -0.48
CA ASN A 14 -2.93 -12.23 -1.01
C ASN A 14 -4.01 -11.79 -0.02
N GLU A 15 -3.85 -12.06 1.28
CA GLU A 15 -4.76 -11.58 2.33
C GLU A 15 -4.84 -10.06 2.34
N GLU A 16 -3.70 -9.36 2.30
CA GLU A 16 -3.69 -7.89 2.25
C GLU A 16 -4.29 -7.37 0.96
N LYS A 17 -4.01 -8.00 -0.19
CA LYS A 17 -4.64 -7.64 -1.46
C LYS A 17 -6.16 -7.75 -1.41
N GLU A 18 -6.70 -8.80 -0.79
CA GLU A 18 -8.14 -8.95 -0.59
C GLU A 18 -8.72 -7.85 0.32
N ASN A 19 -8.00 -7.47 1.38
CA ASN A 19 -8.37 -6.35 2.24
C ASN A 19 -8.44 -5.03 1.46
N LEU A 20 -7.41 -4.73 0.65
CA LEU A 20 -7.36 -3.53 -0.18
C LEU A 20 -8.51 -3.48 -1.20
N GLU A 21 -8.83 -4.61 -1.83
CA GLU A 21 -9.97 -4.69 -2.76
C GLU A 21 -11.32 -4.49 -2.04
N ARG A 22 -11.46 -4.95 -0.79
CA ARG A 22 -12.66 -4.69 0.03
C ARG A 22 -12.81 -3.20 0.36
N LEU A 23 -11.72 -2.51 0.73
CA LEU A 23 -11.73 -1.08 1.01
C LEU A 23 -12.08 -0.27 -0.24
N LYS A 24 -11.48 -0.61 -1.38
CA LYS A 24 -11.81 -0.02 -2.69
C LYS A 24 -13.28 -0.22 -3.05
N LYS A 25 -13.83 -1.43 -2.89
CA LYS A 25 -15.27 -1.69 -3.10
C LYS A 25 -16.15 -0.84 -2.19
N THR A 26 -15.72 -0.62 -0.95
CA THR A 26 -16.42 0.23 0.03
C THR A 26 -16.49 1.69 -0.43
N LEU A 27 -15.42 2.21 -1.03
CA LEU A 27 -15.38 3.54 -1.63
C LEU A 27 -16.24 3.62 -2.90
N GLN A 28 -16.12 2.64 -3.79
CA GLN A 28 -16.89 2.56 -5.04
C GLN A 28 -18.40 2.51 -4.79
N ALA A 29 -18.84 1.69 -3.84
CA ALA A 29 -20.26 1.55 -3.49
C ALA A 29 -20.88 2.86 -2.98
N ARG A 30 -20.06 3.79 -2.49
CA ARG A 30 -20.49 5.11 -2.01
C ARG A 30 -20.18 6.25 -2.99
N GLY A 31 -19.67 5.95 -4.19
CA GLY A 31 -19.32 6.96 -5.18
C GLY A 31 -18.07 7.78 -4.84
N PHE A 32 -17.25 7.33 -3.89
CA PHE A 32 -16.01 7.98 -3.45
C PHE A 32 -14.76 7.31 -4.02
N TRP A 33 -14.86 6.71 -5.21
CA TRP A 33 -13.73 6.16 -5.93
C TRP A 33 -13.60 6.86 -7.29
N ALA A 34 -12.50 7.59 -7.47
CA ALA A 34 -12.26 8.35 -8.69
C ALA A 34 -11.96 7.38 -9.83
N THR A 35 -12.55 7.66 -11.00
CA THR A 35 -12.17 7.02 -12.25
C THR A 35 -11.79 8.12 -13.24
N PRO A 36 -11.07 7.82 -14.33
CA PRO A 36 -10.79 8.82 -15.36
C PRO A 36 -12.05 9.50 -15.93
N GLN A 37 -13.21 8.88 -15.76
CA GLN A 37 -14.51 9.38 -16.21
C GLN A 37 -15.33 10.06 -15.10
N GLN A 38 -14.88 10.01 -13.84
CA GLN A 38 -15.68 10.43 -12.70
C GLN A 38 -14.81 11.05 -11.60
N GLU A 39 -14.91 12.37 -11.46
CA GLU A 39 -14.31 13.10 -10.34
C GLU A 39 -15.16 12.95 -9.08
N ILE A 40 -14.49 12.82 -7.92
CA ILE A 40 -15.14 12.83 -6.61
C ILE A 40 -15.30 14.28 -6.17
N SER A 41 -16.54 14.71 -5.89
CA SER A 41 -16.78 16.00 -5.25
C SER A 41 -17.01 15.82 -3.75
N LEU A 42 -16.08 16.32 -2.94
CA LEU A 42 -16.20 16.32 -1.47
C LEU A 42 -16.86 17.58 -0.91
N ARG A 43 -17.23 18.55 -1.76
CA ARG A 43 -17.73 19.87 -1.33
C ARG A 43 -19.00 19.82 -0.47
N GLN A 44 -19.78 18.74 -0.58
CA GLN A 44 -21.03 18.54 0.16
C GLN A 44 -20.92 17.41 1.19
N ALA A 45 -19.74 16.81 1.38
CA ALA A 45 -19.55 15.76 2.37
C ALA A 45 -19.59 16.37 3.78
N ASP A 46 -20.38 15.79 4.67
CA ASP A 46 -20.38 16.16 6.08
C ASP A 46 -19.12 15.67 6.80
N GLU A 47 -18.89 16.17 8.02
CA GLU A 47 -17.71 15.82 8.83
C GLU A 47 -17.61 14.31 9.11
N PHE A 48 -18.75 13.64 9.29
CA PHE A 48 -18.79 12.20 9.53
C PHE A 48 -18.30 11.43 8.30
N THR A 49 -18.80 11.81 7.11
CA THR A 49 -18.40 11.24 5.82
C THR A 49 -16.91 11.46 5.57
N LEU A 50 -16.41 12.68 5.79
CA LEU A 50 -14.99 12.98 5.63
C LEU A 50 -14.11 12.13 6.56
N ARG A 51 -14.50 11.96 7.83
CA ARG A 51 -13.78 11.08 8.76
C ARG A 51 -13.80 9.62 8.34
N ALA A 52 -14.94 9.13 7.86
CA ALA A 52 -15.05 7.76 7.36
C ALA A 52 -14.16 7.54 6.12
N LEU A 53 -14.12 8.50 5.19
CA LEU A 53 -13.25 8.44 4.02
C LEU A 53 -11.76 8.48 4.40
N ALA A 54 -11.38 9.37 5.31
CA ALA A 54 -10.02 9.44 5.82
C ALA A 54 -9.59 8.12 6.48
N SER A 55 -10.49 7.49 7.24
CA SER A 55 -10.23 6.17 7.84
C SER A 55 -10.01 5.09 6.78
N VAL A 56 -10.85 5.03 5.75
CA VAL A 56 -10.71 4.01 4.68
C VAL A 56 -9.42 4.23 3.88
N LEU A 57 -9.02 5.48 3.64
CA LEU A 57 -7.75 5.79 2.98
C LEU A 57 -6.56 5.41 3.86
N LEU A 58 -6.61 5.71 5.16
CA LEU A 58 -5.57 5.32 6.11
C LEU A 58 -5.40 3.80 6.15
N ASP A 59 -6.50 3.05 6.22
CA ASP A 59 -6.48 1.59 6.20
C ASP A 59 -5.87 1.07 4.88
N TYR A 60 -6.16 1.73 3.76
CA TYR A 60 -5.62 1.37 2.45
C TYR A 60 -4.10 1.57 2.38
N TYR A 61 -3.59 2.72 2.86
CA TYR A 61 -2.15 2.97 2.92
C TYR A 61 -1.45 2.01 3.89
N THR A 62 -2.06 1.75 5.05
CA THR A 62 -1.52 0.81 6.04
C THR A 62 -1.39 -0.60 5.46
N GLY A 63 -2.39 -1.07 4.70
CA GLY A 63 -2.30 -2.39 4.05
C GLY A 63 -1.16 -2.47 3.04
N ILE A 64 -0.89 -1.38 2.30
CA ILE A 64 0.26 -1.30 1.38
C ILE A 64 1.59 -1.33 2.16
N ASP A 65 1.71 -0.56 3.23
CA ASP A 65 2.91 -0.56 4.08
C ASP A 65 3.17 -1.96 4.66
N ASN A 66 2.14 -2.65 5.15
CA ASN A 66 2.26 -4.05 5.62
C ASN A 66 2.84 -4.97 4.53
N MET A 67 2.34 -4.86 3.29
CA MET A 67 2.88 -5.63 2.17
C MET A 67 4.36 -5.32 1.91
N PHE A 68 4.75 -4.04 1.97
CA PHE A 68 6.15 -3.64 1.81
C PHE A 68 7.04 -4.15 2.93
N GLU A 69 6.58 -4.12 4.18
CA GLU A 69 7.30 -4.69 5.30
C GLU A 69 7.53 -6.20 5.14
N GLU A 70 6.49 -6.94 4.72
CA GLU A 70 6.60 -8.38 4.49
C GLU A 70 7.60 -8.70 3.38
N ILE A 71 7.61 -7.92 2.30
CA ILE A 71 8.61 -8.03 1.22
C ILE A 71 10.01 -7.71 1.75
N ALA A 72 10.17 -6.60 2.48
CA ALA A 72 11.47 -6.18 3.02
C ALA A 72 12.07 -7.23 3.98
N LYS A 73 11.23 -7.81 4.85
CA LYS A 73 11.64 -8.85 5.81
C LYS A 73 12.00 -10.16 5.11
N ALA A 74 11.16 -10.63 4.20
CA ALA A 74 11.28 -11.98 3.62
C ALA A 74 12.21 -12.04 2.40
N VAL A 75 12.21 -11.01 1.56
CA VAL A 75 12.92 -10.96 0.28
C VAL A 75 14.21 -10.18 0.39
N ASP A 76 14.15 -8.96 0.94
CA ASP A 76 15.34 -8.07 1.02
C ASP A 76 16.21 -8.41 2.24
N GLY A 77 15.67 -9.16 3.20
CA GLY A 77 16.36 -9.58 4.42
C GLY A 77 16.66 -8.44 5.39
N SER A 78 16.09 -7.25 5.17
CA SER A 78 16.27 -6.08 6.03
C SER A 78 15.03 -5.20 6.01
N LEU A 79 14.57 -4.85 7.21
CA LEU A 79 13.50 -3.88 7.43
C LEU A 79 14.13 -2.57 7.94
N PRO A 80 13.83 -1.43 7.32
CA PRO A 80 14.25 -0.12 7.83
C PRO A 80 13.77 0.10 9.26
N SER A 81 14.53 0.90 10.02
CA SER A 81 14.22 1.23 11.40
C SER A 81 14.66 2.66 11.73
N GLY A 82 14.23 3.18 12.88
CA GLY A 82 14.49 4.57 13.28
C GLY A 82 13.34 5.51 12.93
N GLN A 83 13.57 6.81 13.02
CA GLN A 83 12.52 7.81 12.91
C GLN A 83 11.95 7.94 11.48
N GLU A 84 12.78 7.73 10.46
CA GLU A 84 12.44 7.89 9.04
C GLU A 84 12.14 6.55 8.35
N TRP A 85 11.79 5.52 9.12
CA TRP A 85 11.68 4.15 8.62
C TRP A 85 10.67 4.00 7.47
N HIS A 86 9.55 4.72 7.50
CA HIS A 86 8.55 4.70 6.42
C HIS A 86 9.14 5.20 5.10
N LYS A 87 9.88 6.32 5.11
CA LYS A 87 10.49 6.89 3.89
C LYS A 87 11.57 5.97 3.34
N ASP A 88 12.34 5.36 4.24
CA ASP A 88 13.36 4.38 3.83
C ASP A 88 12.75 3.10 3.26
N LEU A 89 11.60 2.66 3.78
CA LEU A 89 10.85 1.53 3.22
C LEU A 89 10.36 1.84 1.80
N LEU A 90 9.77 3.01 1.57
CA LEU A 90 9.36 3.45 0.24
C LEU A 90 10.54 3.55 -0.74
N ARG A 91 11.69 4.07 -0.28
CA ARG A 91 12.93 4.13 -1.09
C ARG A 91 13.37 2.72 -1.46
N GLN A 92 13.39 1.80 -0.50
CA GLN A 92 13.75 0.41 -0.71
C GLN A 92 12.82 -0.26 -1.74
N MET A 93 11.50 -0.04 -1.66
CA MET A 93 10.53 -0.61 -2.60
C MET A 93 10.64 -0.05 -4.03
N LYS A 94 11.15 1.17 -4.21
CA LYS A 94 11.44 1.77 -5.52
C LYS A 94 12.68 1.19 -6.21
N LEU A 95 13.61 0.59 -5.45
CA LEU A 95 14.85 0.08 -6.01
C LEU A 95 14.63 -1.28 -6.70
N ASP A 96 15.21 -1.40 -7.89
CA ASP A 96 15.48 -2.69 -8.52
C ASP A 96 16.75 -3.28 -7.87
N ILE A 97 16.60 -4.45 -7.25
CA ILE A 97 17.69 -5.12 -6.53
C ILE A 97 18.11 -6.33 -7.36
N ASN A 98 19.13 -6.12 -8.19
CA ASN A 98 19.61 -7.11 -9.16
C ASN A 98 19.85 -8.48 -8.52
N GLY A 99 19.23 -9.51 -9.08
CA GLY A 99 19.32 -10.90 -8.60
C GLY A 99 18.45 -11.22 -7.38
N ILE A 100 17.71 -10.25 -6.83
CA ILE A 100 16.81 -10.45 -5.67
C ILE A 100 15.37 -10.18 -6.06
N ARG A 101 15.03 -8.96 -6.48
CA ARG A 101 13.69 -8.60 -6.95
C ARG A 101 13.71 -7.34 -7.83
N PRO A 102 12.75 -7.21 -8.77
CA PRO A 102 12.49 -5.93 -9.42
C PRO A 102 11.97 -4.89 -8.42
N ALA A 103 11.88 -3.64 -8.87
CA ALA A 103 11.19 -2.59 -8.14
C ALA A 103 9.71 -2.97 -7.92
N VAL A 104 9.23 -2.79 -6.68
CA VAL A 104 7.83 -3.07 -6.30
C VAL A 104 6.92 -1.92 -6.70
N ILE A 105 7.43 -0.68 -6.59
CA ILE A 105 6.73 0.53 -7.03
C ILE A 105 7.53 1.29 -8.08
N ALA A 106 6.81 1.97 -8.96
CA ALA A 106 7.42 2.86 -9.95
C ALA A 106 8.00 4.12 -9.30
N ARG A 107 8.93 4.81 -9.99
CA ARG A 107 9.53 6.04 -9.47
C ARG A 107 8.50 7.14 -9.32
N GLU A 108 7.56 7.20 -10.25
CA GLU A 108 6.45 8.14 -10.26
C GLU A 108 5.55 7.92 -9.04
N THR A 109 5.20 6.65 -8.74
CA THR A 109 4.43 6.29 -7.55
C THR A 109 5.14 6.72 -6.28
N PHE A 110 6.45 6.47 -6.17
CA PHE A 110 7.25 6.94 -5.03
C PHE A 110 7.15 8.46 -4.83
N THR A 111 7.18 9.26 -5.89
CA THR A 111 7.05 10.73 -5.79
C THR A 111 5.70 11.18 -5.24
N TYR A 112 4.63 10.41 -5.44
CA TYR A 112 3.32 10.70 -4.83
C TYR A 112 3.20 10.24 -3.37
N LEU A 113 4.08 9.36 -2.90
CA LEU A 113 4.05 8.78 -1.56
C LEU A 113 5.11 9.39 -0.62
N ASP A 114 6.22 9.87 -1.17
CA ASP A 114 7.31 10.55 -0.46
C ASP A 114 6.95 12.03 -0.26
N GLU A 115 5.95 12.30 0.59
CA GLU A 115 5.68 13.64 1.15
C GLU A 115 6.46 13.87 2.45
#